data_AF-A0A950BGI3-F1
#
_entry.id   AF-A0A950BGI3-F1
#
_cell.length_a   1.000
_cell.length_b   1.000
_cell.length_c   1.000
_cell.angle_alpha   90.00
_cell.angle_beta   90.00
_cell.angle_gamma   90.00
#
_symmetry.space_group_name_H-M   'P 1'
#
loop_
_entity.id
_entity.type
_entity.pdbx_description
1 polymer ?
#
loop_
_entity_poly.entity_id
_entity_poly.type
_entity_poly.pdbx_seq_one_letter_code
_entity_poly.pdbx_strand_id
1 'polypeptide(L)'
;MTNANRKRQLAVETAAKEGLRASVPLYIAAAEAFAQEDRPAQGLELLGELLHAKEKRRGLFGRVEKNPLGPERLRVATKYAELAHMTSPTEDSLETLNDLAGEFADVAVIRRANADGLRNAGYAADAIEEYRTCWKLEPEEGDIPVRLSELFAALGRSDEAADHLRQGIELHAKAGQFEQVADRAMRFIDLNPAELDAVFDSMELIPGEVLKKHVPALDHLGVLVRRDPTREADWRTRMEQRLVELYTRVLVADARNGAARRGINVLGPQYLTEVESRLRLAPKPAAAATAPAAATTPATTATPEAATPPATPAAEVPPPPPAFVPRPPAAEEQPVAAPEPSAPAAQTAAKPVEKSPEPVIASETPAAAAVAPEPVRAQEPAATPAPTVVPPAPPSAPTPAPTPPTPVPAAANAAAANAPEPPSGPKTPSSALYAFALRKAQEQYDAGNYEDAAQSCDRILKRGEIPEVLLLLAHCYMKLGRKPEAVAACMRYADAEAAADPTKALETLTDLVKELPDPAMILRRSRLLTTIRQVERVV
;
A
#
# COMPACT_ATOMS: atom_id res chain seq x y z
N MET A 1 3.68 38.96 -9.30
CA MET A 1 4.62 37.82 -9.40
C MET A 1 4.73 37.17 -8.03
N THR A 2 4.43 35.87 -7.91
CA THR A 2 4.45 35.18 -6.60
C THR A 2 5.89 35.03 -6.06
N ASN A 3 6.04 34.64 -4.79
CA ASN A 3 7.36 34.43 -4.20
C ASN A 3 8.07 33.26 -4.91
N ALA A 4 7.33 32.16 -5.13
CA ALA A 4 7.82 31.00 -5.86
C ALA A 4 8.34 31.36 -7.27
N ASN A 5 7.59 32.17 -8.03
CA ASN A 5 8.01 32.60 -9.37
C ASN A 5 9.28 33.47 -9.34
N ARG A 6 9.43 34.35 -8.34
CA ARG A 6 10.66 35.16 -8.16
C ARG A 6 11.88 34.27 -7.86
N LYS A 7 11.73 33.28 -6.98
CA LYS A 7 12.79 32.32 -6.68
C LYS A 7 13.15 31.47 -7.89
N ARG A 8 12.16 30.98 -8.66
CA ARG A 8 12.38 30.25 -9.92
C ARG A 8 13.17 31.10 -10.92
N GLN A 9 12.79 32.36 -11.10
CA GLN A 9 13.52 33.27 -12.00
C GLN A 9 14.98 33.45 -11.55
N LEU A 10 15.21 33.70 -10.26
CA LEU A 10 16.57 33.82 -9.72
C LEU A 10 17.38 32.53 -9.92
N ALA A 11 16.76 31.37 -9.76
CA ALA A 11 17.40 30.07 -10.02
C ALA A 11 17.82 29.93 -11.50
N VAL A 12 16.95 30.28 -12.44
CA VAL A 12 17.23 30.26 -13.89
C VAL A 12 18.36 31.23 -14.24
N GLU A 13 18.34 32.46 -13.70
CA GLU A 13 19.39 33.45 -13.93
C GLU A 13 20.74 32.98 -13.38
N THR A 14 20.74 32.34 -12.23
CA THR A 14 21.96 31.77 -11.62
C THR A 14 22.45 30.56 -12.43
N ALA A 15 21.55 29.70 -12.89
CA ALA A 15 21.89 28.55 -13.73
C ALA A 15 22.57 29.00 -15.04
N ALA A 16 22.10 30.10 -15.64
CA ALA A 16 22.68 30.66 -16.86
C ALA A 16 24.07 31.27 -16.62
N LYS A 17 24.31 31.88 -15.45
CA LYS A 17 25.58 32.56 -15.13
C LYS A 17 26.65 31.63 -14.57
N GLU A 18 26.25 30.73 -13.67
CA GLU A 18 27.15 29.95 -12.82
C GLU A 18 27.02 28.43 -13.06
N GLY A 19 26.08 28.01 -13.92
CA GLY A 19 25.79 26.62 -14.24
C GLY A 19 24.74 25.98 -13.34
N LEU A 20 24.19 24.85 -13.80
CA LEU A 20 23.02 24.23 -13.16
C LEU A 20 23.30 23.78 -11.71
N ARG A 21 24.51 23.30 -11.41
CA ARG A 21 24.88 22.86 -10.05
C ARG A 21 24.81 23.99 -9.03
N ALA A 22 25.33 25.17 -9.37
CA ALA A 22 25.32 26.34 -8.49
C ALA A 22 23.89 26.82 -8.17
N SER A 23 22.95 26.61 -9.11
CA SER A 23 21.56 27.01 -8.96
C SER A 23 20.66 26.05 -8.16
N VAL A 24 21.13 24.83 -7.84
CA VAL A 24 20.31 23.79 -7.17
C VAL A 24 19.61 24.28 -5.90
N PRO A 25 20.30 24.96 -4.95
CA PRO A 25 19.64 25.46 -3.75
C PRO A 25 18.48 26.42 -4.04
N LEU A 26 18.57 27.22 -5.10
CA LEU A 26 17.53 28.16 -5.51
C LEU A 26 16.34 27.46 -6.15
N TYR A 27 16.57 26.41 -6.96
CA TYR A 27 15.50 25.57 -7.50
C TYR A 27 14.74 24.84 -6.39
N ILE A 28 15.44 24.27 -5.41
CA ILE A 28 14.81 23.65 -4.23
C ILE A 28 13.99 24.69 -3.45
N ALA A 29 14.56 25.87 -3.17
CA ALA A 29 13.85 26.92 -2.46
C ALA A 29 12.63 27.45 -3.23
N ALA A 30 12.65 27.40 -4.56
CA ALA A 30 11.51 27.72 -5.41
C ALA A 30 10.42 26.62 -5.34
N ALA A 31 10.79 25.35 -5.39
CA ALA A 31 9.87 24.22 -5.25
C ALA A 31 9.16 24.22 -3.88
N GLU A 32 9.91 24.50 -2.81
CA GLU A 32 9.33 24.66 -1.47
C GLU A 32 8.38 25.86 -1.38
N ALA A 33 8.71 26.97 -2.04
CA ALA A 33 7.81 28.12 -2.10
C ALA A 33 6.54 27.81 -2.90
N PHE A 34 6.60 26.99 -3.95
CA PHE A 34 5.40 26.49 -4.62
C PHE A 34 4.55 25.64 -3.67
N ALA A 35 5.15 24.76 -2.87
CA ALA A 35 4.43 23.97 -1.88
C ALA A 35 3.74 24.84 -0.82
N GLN A 36 4.43 25.87 -0.32
CA GLN A 36 3.88 26.85 0.64
C GLN A 36 2.75 27.70 0.05
N GLU A 37 2.75 27.92 -1.26
CA GLU A 37 1.69 28.59 -2.02
C GLU A 37 0.56 27.63 -2.46
N ASP A 38 0.47 26.43 -1.86
CA ASP A 38 -0.52 25.38 -2.19
C ASP A 38 -0.47 24.93 -3.67
N ARG A 39 0.74 24.94 -4.25
CA ARG A 39 1.01 24.55 -5.65
C ARG A 39 2.11 23.46 -5.73
N PRO A 40 2.07 22.39 -4.91
CA PRO A 40 3.17 21.42 -4.85
C PRO A 40 3.45 20.73 -6.19
N ALA A 41 2.43 20.52 -7.04
CA ALA A 41 2.60 19.94 -8.38
C ALA A 41 3.59 20.73 -9.26
N GLN A 42 3.61 22.05 -9.16
CA GLN A 42 4.52 22.89 -9.96
C GLN A 42 5.94 22.90 -9.39
N GLY A 43 6.08 22.75 -8.06
CA GLY A 43 7.37 22.50 -7.45
C GLY A 43 7.92 21.13 -7.87
N LEU A 44 7.06 20.12 -7.97
CA LEU A 44 7.43 18.77 -8.38
C LEU A 44 7.87 18.75 -9.86
N GLU A 45 7.09 19.37 -10.74
CA GLU A 45 7.43 19.56 -12.15
C GLU A 45 8.80 20.26 -12.31
N LEU A 46 9.03 21.34 -11.56
CA LEU A 46 10.30 22.09 -11.59
C LEU A 46 11.50 21.21 -11.20
N LEU A 47 11.37 20.37 -10.16
CA LEU A 47 12.42 19.45 -9.76
C LEU A 47 12.57 18.29 -10.76
N GLY A 48 11.48 17.84 -11.37
CA GLY A 48 11.48 16.88 -12.46
C GLY A 48 12.24 17.37 -13.68
N GLU A 49 12.01 18.62 -14.13
CA GLU A 49 12.76 19.27 -15.21
C GLU A 49 14.27 19.25 -14.91
N LEU A 50 14.64 19.53 -13.66
CA LEU A 50 16.04 19.56 -13.21
C LEU A 50 16.68 18.16 -13.23
N LEU A 51 15.94 17.13 -12.84
CA LEU A 51 16.37 15.72 -12.86
C LEU A 51 16.47 15.15 -14.28
N HIS A 52 15.72 15.67 -15.24
CA HIS A 52 15.78 15.25 -16.65
C HIS A 52 16.70 16.11 -17.50
N ALA A 53 17.33 17.15 -16.92
CA ALA A 53 18.27 17.99 -17.64
C ALA A 53 19.43 17.14 -18.22
N LYS A 54 19.69 17.30 -19.52
CA LYS A 54 20.77 16.62 -20.24
C LYS A 54 21.79 17.62 -20.74
N GLU A 55 23.06 17.44 -20.35
CA GLU A 55 24.16 18.20 -20.91
C GLU A 55 24.93 17.33 -21.92
N LYS A 56 24.98 17.77 -23.18
CA LYS A 56 25.75 17.10 -24.22
C LYS A 56 27.21 17.48 -24.09
N ARG A 57 27.98 16.69 -23.32
CA ARG A 57 29.43 16.89 -23.20
C ARG A 57 30.17 16.12 -24.30
N ARG A 58 30.99 16.82 -25.09
CA ARG A 58 31.86 16.21 -26.10
C ARG A 58 33.07 15.57 -25.41
N GLY A 59 33.04 14.25 -25.24
CA GLY A 59 34.16 13.46 -24.73
C GLY A 59 35.09 12.98 -25.86
N LEU A 60 36.26 12.45 -25.48
CA LEU A 60 37.27 11.90 -26.40
C LEU A 60 36.72 10.72 -27.25
N PHE A 61 35.71 10.00 -26.73
CA PHE A 61 35.07 8.85 -27.36
C PHE A 61 33.63 9.13 -27.83
N GLY A 62 33.27 10.40 -28.06
CA GLY A 62 31.95 10.79 -28.54
C GLY A 62 31.15 11.63 -27.55
N ARG A 63 29.88 11.85 -27.88
CA ARG A 63 28.95 12.63 -27.04
C ARG A 63 28.34 11.68 -26.01
N VAL A 64 28.62 11.92 -24.73
CA VAL A 64 27.96 11.21 -23.63
C VAL A 64 26.94 12.18 -23.03
N GLU A 65 25.67 11.80 -23.05
CA GLU A 65 24.62 12.52 -22.31
C GLU A 65 24.74 12.13 -20.84
N LYS A 66 25.09 13.09 -19.98
CA LYS A 66 25.04 12.92 -18.52
C LYS A 66 24.20 14.03 -17.92
N ASN A 67 23.52 13.73 -16.82
CA ASN A 67 22.85 14.78 -16.06
C ASN A 67 23.91 15.73 -15.46
N PRO A 68 23.79 17.06 -15.68
CA PRO A 68 24.80 18.03 -15.24
C PRO A 68 24.86 18.22 -13.73
N LEU A 69 23.88 17.75 -12.94
CA LEU A 69 23.81 17.95 -11.49
C LEU A 69 24.97 17.30 -10.71
N GLY A 70 25.54 16.20 -11.23
CA GLY A 70 26.60 15.46 -10.54
C GLY A 70 26.17 15.07 -9.11
N PRO A 71 26.95 15.41 -8.06
CA PRO A 71 26.63 15.00 -6.68
C PRO A 71 25.33 15.63 -6.13
N GLU A 72 24.90 16.77 -6.67
CA GLU A 72 23.64 17.41 -6.22
C GLU A 72 22.39 16.63 -6.67
N ARG A 73 22.52 15.64 -7.57
CA ARG A 73 21.38 14.87 -8.08
C ARG A 73 20.63 14.15 -6.95
N LEU A 74 21.33 13.55 -5.99
CA LEU A 74 20.70 12.90 -4.83
C LEU A 74 19.89 13.90 -3.99
N ARG A 75 20.42 15.11 -3.80
CA ARG A 75 19.73 16.16 -3.04
C ARG A 75 18.43 16.60 -3.73
N VAL A 76 18.47 16.77 -5.05
CA VAL A 76 17.28 17.08 -5.85
C VAL A 76 16.28 15.91 -5.84
N ALA A 77 16.77 14.67 -5.97
CA ALA A 77 15.96 13.46 -5.93
C ALA A 77 15.23 13.28 -4.60
N THR A 78 15.92 13.51 -3.49
CA THR A 78 15.34 13.46 -2.13
C THR A 78 14.25 14.52 -1.98
N LYS A 79 14.50 15.74 -2.47
CA LYS A 79 13.49 16.81 -2.42
C LYS A 79 12.29 16.54 -3.32
N TYR A 80 12.52 15.93 -4.49
CA TYR A 80 11.46 15.48 -5.39
C TYR A 80 10.57 14.44 -4.69
N ALA A 81 11.18 13.45 -4.03
CA ALA A 81 10.48 12.42 -3.27
C ALA A 81 9.64 13.00 -2.11
N GLU A 82 10.20 13.93 -1.31
CA GLU A 82 9.46 14.62 -0.25
C GLU A 82 8.21 15.33 -0.78
N LEU A 83 8.33 16.01 -1.92
CA LEU A 83 7.25 16.80 -2.50
C LEU A 83 6.20 15.94 -3.21
N ALA A 84 6.60 14.78 -3.75
CA ALA A 84 5.70 13.86 -4.43
C ALA A 84 4.55 13.39 -3.53
N HIS A 85 4.79 13.21 -2.23
CA HIS A 85 3.77 12.84 -1.25
C HIS A 85 2.64 13.87 -1.11
N MET A 86 2.88 15.13 -1.48
CA MET A 86 1.89 16.21 -1.41
C MET A 86 1.04 16.32 -2.68
N THR A 87 1.25 15.45 -3.65
CA THR A 87 0.59 15.51 -4.97
C THR A 87 -0.06 14.19 -5.32
N SER A 88 -1.11 14.25 -6.15
CA SER A 88 -1.64 13.03 -6.78
C SER A 88 -0.59 12.45 -7.73
N PRO A 89 -0.34 11.13 -7.71
CA PRO A 89 0.65 10.53 -8.60
C PRO A 89 0.24 10.70 -10.07
N THR A 90 1.17 11.23 -10.86
CA THR A 90 1.11 11.26 -12.33
C THR A 90 2.04 10.19 -12.91
N GLU A 91 1.83 9.79 -14.17
CA GLU A 91 2.74 8.87 -14.88
C GLU A 91 4.19 9.35 -14.80
N ASP A 92 4.46 10.59 -15.23
CA ASP A 92 5.80 11.17 -15.19
C ASP A 92 6.41 11.12 -13.78
N SER A 93 5.60 11.35 -12.74
CA SER A 93 6.09 11.26 -11.36
C SER A 93 6.41 9.84 -10.92
N LEU A 94 5.62 8.85 -11.35
CA LEU A 94 5.88 7.44 -11.04
C LEU A 94 7.11 6.94 -11.81
N GLU A 95 7.26 7.31 -13.08
CA GLU A 95 8.44 6.99 -13.88
C GLU A 95 9.69 7.62 -13.25
N THR A 96 9.62 8.91 -12.90
CA THR A 96 10.72 9.61 -12.22
C THR A 96 11.06 8.93 -10.89
N LEU A 97 10.08 8.63 -10.04
CA LEU A 97 10.34 7.98 -8.74
C LEU A 97 10.90 6.57 -8.90
N ASN A 98 10.44 5.81 -9.88
CA ASN A 98 10.94 4.48 -10.18
C ASN A 98 12.42 4.52 -10.64
N ASP A 99 12.74 5.43 -11.55
CA ASP A 99 14.12 5.64 -12.00
C ASP A 99 15.04 6.05 -10.85
N LEU A 100 14.59 6.98 -10.01
CA LEU A 100 15.35 7.44 -8.84
C LEU A 100 15.49 6.33 -7.79
N ALA A 101 14.48 5.48 -7.58
CA ALA A 101 14.56 4.35 -6.66
C ALA A 101 15.56 3.27 -7.15
N GLY A 102 15.71 3.12 -8.47
CA GLY A 102 16.75 2.29 -9.09
C GLY A 102 18.15 2.91 -8.95
N GLU A 103 18.28 4.21 -9.20
CA GLU A 103 19.54 4.94 -9.13
C GLU A 103 20.07 5.08 -7.70
N PHE A 104 19.19 5.36 -6.73
CA PHE A 104 19.49 5.61 -5.32
C PHE A 104 18.90 4.50 -4.44
N ALA A 105 19.30 3.26 -4.72
CA ALA A 105 18.71 2.06 -4.16
C ALA A 105 18.80 1.93 -2.62
N ASP A 106 19.70 2.66 -1.97
CA ASP A 106 19.93 2.68 -0.53
C ASP A 106 19.25 3.87 0.19
N VAL A 107 18.53 4.72 -0.55
CA VAL A 107 17.90 5.92 0.00
C VAL A 107 16.42 5.67 0.27
N ALA A 108 16.11 5.34 1.53
CA ALA A 108 14.78 4.93 1.95
C ALA A 108 13.68 5.96 1.66
N VAL A 109 13.95 7.26 1.77
CA VAL A 109 12.99 8.34 1.46
C VAL A 109 12.51 8.28 0.01
N ILE A 110 13.41 8.03 -0.94
CA ILE A 110 13.07 7.94 -2.38
C ILE A 110 12.23 6.69 -2.64
N ARG A 111 12.65 5.54 -2.10
CA ARG A 111 11.89 4.29 -2.23
C ARG A 111 10.50 4.37 -1.62
N ARG A 112 10.39 4.99 -0.44
CA ARG A 112 9.11 5.20 0.25
C ARG A 112 8.18 6.09 -0.57
N ALA A 113 8.71 7.14 -1.20
CA ALA A 113 7.94 7.98 -2.12
C ALA A 113 7.46 7.20 -3.35
N ASN A 114 8.31 6.34 -3.94
CA ASN A 114 7.91 5.45 -5.03
C ASN A 114 6.78 4.49 -4.59
N ALA A 115 6.94 3.84 -3.43
CA ALA A 115 5.95 2.93 -2.85
C ALA A 115 4.60 3.63 -2.61
N ASP A 116 4.62 4.82 -2.02
CA ASP A 116 3.43 5.65 -1.78
C ASP A 116 2.75 6.04 -3.10
N GLY A 117 3.53 6.46 -4.10
CA GLY A 117 3.04 6.78 -5.44
C GLY A 117 2.35 5.58 -6.10
N LEU A 118 3.00 4.42 -6.10
CA LEU A 118 2.47 3.16 -6.63
C LEU A 118 1.18 2.75 -5.92
N ARG A 119 1.16 2.80 -4.58
CA ARG A 119 -0.03 2.53 -3.77
C ARG A 119 -1.20 3.44 -4.17
N ASN A 120 -0.95 4.75 -4.22
CA ASN A 120 -1.97 5.75 -4.53
C ASN A 120 -2.49 5.62 -5.98
N ALA A 121 -1.67 5.12 -6.90
CA ALA A 121 -2.06 4.82 -8.27
C ALA A 121 -2.75 3.45 -8.46
N GLY A 122 -2.81 2.62 -7.40
CA GLY A 122 -3.47 1.31 -7.40
C GLY A 122 -2.56 0.14 -7.82
N TYR A 123 -1.25 0.35 -7.90
CA TYR A 123 -0.24 -0.69 -8.17
C TYR A 123 0.18 -1.41 -6.89
N ALA A 124 -0.78 -2.08 -6.24
CA ALA A 124 -0.59 -2.68 -4.92
C ALA A 124 0.59 -3.67 -4.84
N ALA A 125 0.76 -4.54 -5.82
CA ALA A 125 1.85 -5.53 -5.83
C ALA A 125 3.23 -4.86 -5.87
N ASP A 126 3.40 -3.87 -6.74
CA ASP A 126 4.67 -3.13 -6.86
C ASP A 126 4.96 -2.31 -5.60
N ALA A 127 3.92 -1.69 -5.02
CA ALA A 127 4.04 -0.95 -3.77
C ALA A 127 4.46 -1.87 -2.61
N ILE A 128 3.96 -3.11 -2.55
CA ILE A 128 4.37 -4.11 -1.54
C ILE A 128 5.86 -4.40 -1.65
N GLU A 129 6.40 -4.63 -2.85
CA GLU A 129 7.83 -4.92 -3.04
C GLU A 129 8.72 -3.73 -2.68
N GLU A 130 8.31 -2.50 -3.03
CA GLU A 130 9.03 -1.30 -2.62
C GLU A 130 8.98 -1.09 -1.10
N TYR A 131 7.83 -1.27 -0.45
CA TYR A 131 7.75 -1.19 1.02
C TYR A 131 8.56 -2.28 1.72
N ARG A 132 8.58 -3.51 1.20
CA ARG A 132 9.46 -4.57 1.72
C ARG A 132 10.93 -4.17 1.64
N THR A 133 11.32 -3.50 0.56
CA THR A 133 12.68 -2.97 0.41
C THR A 133 12.94 -1.81 1.37
N CYS A 134 11.99 -0.89 1.54
CA CYS A 134 12.07 0.18 2.54
C CYS A 134 12.25 -0.39 3.95
N TRP A 135 11.50 -1.44 4.30
CA TRP A 135 11.58 -2.03 5.63
C TRP A 135 12.93 -2.71 5.92
N LYS A 136 13.59 -3.25 4.88
CA LYS A 136 14.97 -3.76 5.01
C LYS A 136 15.97 -2.63 5.29
N LEU A 137 15.74 -1.44 4.73
CA LEU A 137 16.59 -0.27 4.95
C LEU A 137 16.33 0.36 6.33
N GLU A 138 15.07 0.39 6.76
CA GLU A 138 14.63 1.04 8.01
C GLU A 138 13.74 0.08 8.83
N PRO A 139 14.34 -0.94 9.50
CA PRO A 139 13.56 -1.97 10.21
C PRO A 139 12.80 -1.46 11.43
N GLU A 140 13.18 -0.29 11.95
CA GLU A 140 12.57 0.34 13.14
C GLU A 140 11.38 1.25 12.79
N GLU A 141 11.15 1.54 11.51
CA GLU A 141 10.04 2.38 11.06
C GLU A 141 8.72 1.61 11.09
N GLY A 142 7.88 1.89 12.09
CA GLY A 142 6.58 1.22 12.25
C GLY A 142 5.56 1.56 11.16
N ASP A 143 5.70 2.70 10.48
CA ASP A 143 4.75 3.11 9.43
C ASP A 143 4.81 2.18 8.20
N ILE A 144 5.94 1.55 7.92
CA ILE A 144 6.11 0.66 6.75
C ILE A 144 5.25 -0.61 6.86
N PRO A 145 5.35 -1.43 7.94
CA PRO A 145 4.49 -2.59 8.08
C PRO A 145 3.00 -2.21 8.20
N VAL A 146 2.66 -1.04 8.71
CA VAL A 146 1.27 -0.55 8.67
C VAL A 146 0.79 -0.35 7.23
N ARG A 147 1.60 0.27 6.36
CA ARG A 147 1.24 0.45 4.94
C ARG A 147 1.16 -0.87 4.19
N LEU A 148 2.02 -1.83 4.52
CA LEU A 148 1.91 -3.21 4.02
C LEU A 148 0.59 -3.84 4.45
N SER A 149 0.17 -3.68 5.72
CA SER A 149 -1.10 -4.23 6.20
C SER A 149 -2.31 -3.68 5.42
N GLU A 150 -2.33 -2.38 5.14
CA GLU A 150 -3.39 -1.73 4.37
C GLU A 150 -3.45 -2.29 2.93
N LEU A 151 -2.30 -2.52 2.31
CA LEU A 151 -2.19 -3.11 0.98
C LEU A 151 -2.67 -4.56 0.96
N PHE A 152 -2.26 -5.39 1.91
CA PHE A 152 -2.73 -6.77 2.01
C PHE A 152 -4.24 -6.86 2.28
N ALA A 153 -4.76 -5.99 3.14
CA ALA A 153 -6.21 -5.90 3.40
C ALA A 153 -6.98 -5.52 2.12
N ALA A 154 -6.48 -4.54 1.35
CA ALA A 154 -7.09 -4.15 0.08
C ALA A 154 -7.07 -5.28 -0.98
N LEU A 155 -6.13 -6.21 -0.87
CA LEU A 155 -6.06 -7.42 -1.71
C LEU A 155 -6.90 -8.59 -1.15
N GLY A 156 -7.60 -8.43 -0.02
CA GLY A 156 -8.37 -9.48 0.63
C GLY A 156 -7.52 -10.52 1.38
N ARG A 157 -6.25 -10.22 1.63
CA ARG A 157 -5.28 -11.10 2.33
C ARG A 157 -5.23 -10.71 3.81
N SER A 158 -6.33 -10.98 4.52
CA SER A 158 -6.54 -10.49 5.89
C SER A 158 -5.52 -11.02 6.91
N ASP A 159 -5.06 -12.26 6.78
CA ASP A 159 -4.09 -12.85 7.72
C ASP A 159 -2.74 -12.13 7.66
N GLU A 160 -2.20 -11.91 6.46
CA GLU A 160 -0.97 -11.14 6.25
C GLU A 160 -1.13 -9.67 6.64
N ALA A 161 -2.32 -9.11 6.41
CA ALA A 161 -2.62 -7.76 6.87
C ALA A 161 -2.55 -7.67 8.40
N ALA A 162 -3.17 -8.60 9.12
CA ALA A 162 -3.11 -8.66 10.57
C ALA A 162 -1.66 -8.80 11.06
N ASP A 163 -0.87 -9.71 10.48
CA ASP A 163 0.52 -9.93 10.86
C ASP A 163 1.38 -8.66 10.74
N HIS A 164 1.29 -7.97 9.61
CA HIS A 164 2.02 -6.72 9.41
C HIS A 164 1.50 -5.58 10.30
N LEU A 165 0.19 -5.49 10.55
CA LEU A 165 -0.34 -4.48 11.46
C LEU A 165 0.14 -4.70 12.89
N ARG A 166 0.23 -5.97 13.34
CA ARG A 166 0.79 -6.34 14.64
C ARG A 166 2.25 -5.90 14.78
N GLN A 167 3.07 -6.14 13.76
CA GLN A 167 4.47 -5.68 13.70
C GLN A 167 4.56 -4.15 13.79
N GLY A 168 3.70 -3.45 13.06
CA GLY A 168 3.62 -1.99 13.14
C GLY A 168 3.29 -1.50 14.55
N ILE A 169 2.25 -2.06 15.17
CA ILE A 169 1.86 -1.72 16.55
C ILE A 169 3.04 -1.91 17.52
N GLU A 170 3.76 -3.02 17.43
CA GLU A 170 4.92 -3.29 18.28
C GLU A 170 6.03 -2.24 18.09
N LEU A 171 6.35 -1.88 16.85
CA LEU A 171 7.36 -0.86 16.54
C LEU A 171 6.95 0.54 17.05
N HIS A 172 5.68 0.92 16.89
CA HIS A 172 5.18 2.19 17.43
C HIS A 172 5.19 2.23 18.95
N ALA A 173 4.86 1.11 19.61
CA ALA A 173 4.96 1.02 21.06
C ALA A 173 6.41 1.18 21.54
N LYS A 174 7.37 0.53 20.86
CA LYS A 174 8.82 0.70 21.16
C LYS A 174 9.29 2.14 20.95
N ALA A 175 8.76 2.84 19.94
CA ALA A 175 9.06 4.24 19.67
C ALA A 175 8.32 5.24 20.59
N GLY A 176 7.48 4.77 21.53
CA GLY A 176 6.68 5.63 22.40
C GLY A 176 5.53 6.35 21.69
N GLN A 177 5.18 5.91 20.48
CA GLN A 177 4.14 6.47 19.61
C GLN A 177 2.76 5.88 19.97
N PHE A 178 2.38 6.06 21.24
CA PHE A 178 1.22 5.38 21.84
C PHE A 178 -0.14 5.84 21.29
N GLU A 179 -0.23 7.06 20.76
CA GLU A 179 -1.45 7.53 20.09
C GLU A 179 -1.74 6.64 18.87
N GLN A 180 -0.69 6.34 18.09
CA GLN A 180 -0.87 5.49 16.92
C GLN A 180 -1.05 4.02 17.29
N VAL A 181 -0.50 3.56 18.42
CA VAL A 181 -0.80 2.21 18.96
C VAL A 181 -2.30 2.07 19.19
N ALA A 182 -2.96 3.06 19.83
CA ALA A 182 -4.40 3.03 20.06
C ALA A 182 -5.18 2.92 18.74
N ASP A 183 -4.90 3.81 17.79
CA ASP A 183 -5.60 3.88 16.51
C ASP A 183 -5.44 2.58 15.70
N ARG A 184 -4.23 2.02 15.69
CA ARG A 184 -3.88 0.81 14.94
C ARG A 184 -4.42 -0.46 15.60
N ALA A 185 -4.43 -0.52 16.93
CA ALA A 185 -5.03 -1.62 17.67
C ALA A 185 -6.55 -1.72 17.39
N MET A 186 -7.22 -0.58 17.23
CA MET A 186 -8.63 -0.58 16.80
C MET A 186 -8.79 -1.05 15.36
N ARG A 187 -7.95 -0.64 14.41
CA ARG A 187 -8.01 -1.20 13.04
C ARG A 187 -7.72 -2.69 12.99
N PHE A 188 -6.85 -3.18 13.88
CA PHE A 188 -6.50 -4.60 13.95
C PHE A 188 -7.72 -5.46 14.29
N ILE A 189 -8.63 -4.96 15.13
CA ILE A 189 -9.87 -5.67 15.48
C ILE A 189 -10.81 -5.86 14.29
N ASP A 190 -10.81 -4.90 13.35
CA ASP A 190 -11.65 -4.95 12.16
C ASP A 190 -11.12 -5.99 11.16
N LEU A 191 -9.80 -6.17 11.11
CA LEU A 191 -9.13 -7.17 10.27
C LEU A 191 -9.21 -8.57 10.87
N ASN A 192 -9.07 -8.69 12.20
CA ASN A 192 -9.03 -9.96 12.91
C ASN A 192 -9.77 -9.89 14.25
N PRO A 193 -11.11 -9.97 14.25
CA PRO A 193 -11.92 -9.87 15.47
C PRO A 193 -11.72 -11.06 16.43
N ALA A 194 -11.14 -12.17 15.96
CA ALA A 194 -10.85 -13.33 16.79
C ALA A 194 -9.68 -13.09 17.76
N GLU A 195 -8.80 -12.13 17.46
CA GLU A 195 -7.59 -11.81 18.24
C GLU A 195 -7.77 -10.62 19.18
N LEU A 196 -8.91 -10.55 19.86
CA LEU A 196 -9.20 -9.48 20.81
C LEU A 196 -8.14 -9.37 21.92
N ASP A 197 -7.59 -10.49 22.38
CA ASP A 197 -6.53 -10.53 23.40
C ASP A 197 -5.30 -9.71 22.98
N ALA A 198 -4.89 -9.75 21.69
CA ALA A 198 -3.76 -9.00 21.18
C ALA A 198 -4.02 -7.48 21.13
N VAL A 199 -5.27 -7.08 20.90
CA VAL A 199 -5.70 -5.67 20.99
C VAL A 199 -5.57 -5.17 22.43
N PHE A 200 -5.99 -5.97 23.40
CA PHE A 200 -5.81 -5.63 24.81
C PHE A 200 -4.33 -5.55 25.21
N ASP A 201 -3.50 -6.50 24.77
CA ASP A 201 -2.05 -6.47 25.04
C ASP A 201 -1.45 -5.15 24.54
N SER A 202 -1.86 -4.70 23.36
CA SER A 202 -1.42 -3.43 22.76
C SER A 202 -1.92 -2.21 23.55
N MET A 203 -3.19 -2.21 23.95
CA MET A 203 -3.80 -1.12 24.73
C MET A 203 -3.19 -1.01 26.14
N GLU A 204 -2.73 -2.11 26.71
CA GLU A 204 -2.04 -2.14 28.01
C GLU A 204 -0.63 -1.54 27.97
N LEU A 205 -0.05 -1.31 26.80
CA LEU A 205 1.21 -0.57 26.67
C LEU A 205 0.99 0.95 26.75
N ILE A 206 -0.24 1.43 26.56
CA ILE A 206 -0.55 2.85 26.42
C ILE A 206 -0.62 3.51 27.81
N PRO A 207 0.10 4.63 28.03
CA PRO A 207 -0.02 5.42 29.25
C PRO A 207 -1.42 5.99 29.45
N GLY A 208 -1.86 6.13 30.71
CA GLY A 208 -3.18 6.69 31.05
C GLY A 208 -3.46 8.08 30.46
N GLU A 209 -2.41 8.91 30.34
CA GLU A 209 -2.48 10.25 29.72
C GLU A 209 -2.86 10.23 28.23
N VAL A 210 -2.51 9.16 27.53
CA VAL A 210 -2.88 8.94 26.12
C VAL A 210 -4.23 8.25 26.06
N LEU A 211 -4.45 7.19 26.86
CA LEU A 211 -5.72 6.45 26.92
C LEU A 211 -6.93 7.35 27.19
N LYS A 212 -6.78 8.45 27.96
CA LYS A 212 -7.92 9.35 28.25
C LYS A 212 -8.54 9.99 27.01
N LYS A 213 -7.79 10.11 25.91
CA LYS A 213 -8.30 10.57 24.60
C LYS A 213 -9.00 9.46 23.82
N HIS A 214 -8.73 8.21 24.17
CA HIS A 214 -9.19 7.00 23.50
C HIS A 214 -10.26 6.24 24.30
N VAL A 215 -10.97 6.91 25.21
CA VAL A 215 -12.11 6.31 25.93
C VAL A 215 -13.17 5.69 25.00
N PRO A 216 -13.53 6.30 23.84
CA PRO A 216 -14.44 5.66 22.91
C PRO A 216 -13.97 4.30 22.37
N ALA A 217 -12.66 4.10 22.23
CA ALA A 217 -12.09 2.82 21.84
C ALA A 217 -12.28 1.76 22.93
N LEU A 218 -12.08 2.13 24.20
CA LEU A 218 -12.35 1.24 25.35
C LEU A 218 -13.84 0.88 25.46
N ASP A 219 -14.74 1.83 25.19
CA ASP A 219 -16.18 1.58 25.15
C ASP A 219 -16.52 0.56 24.05
N HIS A 220 -15.91 0.69 22.86
CA HIS A 220 -16.07 -0.25 21.76
C HIS A 220 -15.60 -1.66 22.12
N LEU A 221 -14.42 -1.79 22.75
CA LEU A 221 -13.93 -3.08 23.26
C LEU A 221 -14.90 -3.70 24.28
N GLY A 222 -15.48 -2.89 25.18
CA GLY A 222 -16.50 -3.36 26.14
C GLY A 222 -17.79 -3.84 25.48
N VAL A 223 -18.16 -3.31 24.31
CA VAL A 223 -19.26 -3.84 23.51
C VAL A 223 -18.89 -5.19 22.90
N LEU A 224 -17.69 -5.30 22.32
CA LEU A 224 -17.24 -6.54 21.68
C LEU A 224 -17.10 -7.71 22.66
N VAL A 225 -16.50 -7.47 23.84
CA VAL A 225 -16.36 -8.49 24.90
C VAL A 225 -17.70 -9.10 25.32
N ARG A 226 -18.77 -8.28 25.36
CA ARG A 226 -20.11 -8.74 25.78
C ARG A 226 -20.95 -9.30 24.66
N ARG A 227 -20.69 -8.90 23.42
CA ARG A 227 -21.48 -9.31 22.25
C ARG A 227 -21.11 -10.70 21.76
N ASP A 228 -19.94 -11.23 22.10
CA ASP A 228 -19.53 -12.57 21.65
C ASP A 228 -20.03 -13.68 22.60
N PRO A 229 -21.14 -14.38 22.27
CA PRO A 229 -21.68 -15.45 23.10
C PRO A 229 -20.85 -16.74 23.01
N THR A 230 -19.95 -16.84 22.03
CA THR A 230 -19.19 -18.07 21.75
C THR A 230 -18.03 -18.26 22.73
N ARG A 231 -17.64 -17.17 23.42
CA ARG A 231 -16.52 -17.17 24.38
C ARG A 231 -16.99 -17.60 25.78
N GLU A 232 -16.12 -18.36 26.44
CA GLU A 232 -16.33 -18.85 27.80
C GLU A 232 -16.56 -17.70 28.79
N ALA A 233 -17.37 -17.97 29.83
CA ALA A 233 -17.68 -16.97 30.87
C ALA A 233 -16.41 -16.46 31.58
N ASP A 234 -15.43 -17.35 31.79
CA ASP A 234 -14.14 -17.02 32.41
C ASP A 234 -13.31 -16.08 31.53
N TRP A 235 -13.31 -16.29 30.21
CA TRP A 235 -12.67 -15.38 29.27
C TRP A 235 -13.31 -13.99 29.31
N ARG A 236 -14.64 -13.91 29.32
CA ARG A 236 -15.36 -12.61 29.40
C ARG A 236 -15.02 -11.87 30.69
N THR A 237 -15.06 -12.57 31.82
CA THR A 237 -14.70 -12.01 33.13
C THR A 237 -13.27 -11.45 33.12
N ARG A 238 -12.31 -12.20 32.58
CA ARG A 238 -10.91 -11.76 32.44
C ARG A 238 -10.79 -10.51 31.55
N MET A 239 -11.48 -10.45 30.41
CA MET A 239 -11.44 -9.26 29.53
C MET A 239 -12.10 -8.03 30.17
N GLU A 240 -13.20 -8.21 30.90
CA GLU A 240 -13.83 -7.12 31.66
C GLU A 240 -12.87 -6.55 32.72
N GLN A 241 -12.13 -7.41 33.42
CA GLN A 241 -11.12 -6.96 34.39
C GLN A 241 -10.01 -6.15 33.71
N ARG A 242 -9.49 -6.60 32.56
CA ARG A 242 -8.50 -5.84 31.77
C ARG A 242 -9.05 -4.47 31.35
N LEU A 243 -10.32 -4.38 30.90
CA LEU A 243 -10.96 -3.10 30.60
C LEU A 243 -11.06 -2.20 31.83
N VAL A 244 -11.44 -2.74 32.98
CA VAL A 244 -11.51 -1.99 34.24
C VAL A 244 -10.14 -1.42 34.60
N GLU A 245 -9.05 -2.17 34.39
CA GLU A 245 -7.69 -1.68 34.60
C GLU A 245 -7.33 -0.55 33.63
N LEU A 246 -7.65 -0.67 32.34
CA LEU A 246 -7.44 0.39 31.34
C LEU A 246 -8.21 1.67 31.71
N TYR A 247 -9.49 1.56 32.08
CA TYR A 247 -10.26 2.70 32.57
C TYR A 247 -9.70 3.27 33.87
N THR A 248 -9.19 2.43 34.77
CA THR A 248 -8.55 2.89 36.01
C THR A 248 -7.34 3.76 35.70
N ARG A 249 -6.51 3.39 34.71
CA ARG A 249 -5.37 4.22 34.27
C ARG A 249 -5.84 5.57 33.72
N VAL A 250 -6.97 5.60 33.00
CA VAL A 250 -7.59 6.86 32.56
C VAL A 250 -8.00 7.73 33.76
N LEU A 251 -8.60 7.13 34.80
CA LEU A 251 -9.02 7.86 36.00
C LEU A 251 -7.85 8.28 36.91
N VAL A 252 -6.73 7.57 36.87
CA VAL A 252 -5.49 8.02 37.53
C VAL A 252 -4.94 9.27 36.84
N ALA A 253 -4.96 9.30 35.50
CA ALA A 253 -4.56 10.47 34.71
C ALA A 253 -5.55 11.65 34.82
N ASP A 254 -6.85 11.36 34.84
CA ASP A 254 -7.92 12.34 34.99
C ASP A 254 -9.08 11.78 35.83
N ALA A 255 -9.04 12.06 37.13
CA ALA A 255 -10.05 11.61 38.09
C ALA A 255 -11.47 12.13 37.80
N ARG A 256 -11.60 13.19 36.99
CA ARG A 256 -12.87 13.81 36.60
C ARG A 256 -13.40 13.28 35.26
N ASN A 257 -12.71 12.33 34.63
CA ASN A 257 -13.15 11.77 33.36
C ASN A 257 -14.47 10.98 33.54
N GLY A 258 -15.58 11.67 33.28
CA GLY A 258 -16.91 11.10 33.43
C GLY A 258 -17.23 10.00 32.41
N ALA A 259 -16.56 9.99 31.25
CA ALA A 259 -16.75 8.94 30.26
C ALA A 259 -16.16 7.61 30.75
N ALA A 260 -14.94 7.62 31.30
CA ALA A 260 -14.33 6.43 31.89
C ALA A 260 -15.16 5.84 33.03
N ARG A 261 -15.71 6.68 33.93
CA ARG A 261 -16.62 6.20 35.00
C ARG A 261 -17.88 5.54 34.46
N ARG A 262 -18.48 6.10 33.41
CA ARG A 262 -19.63 5.49 32.74
C ARG A 262 -19.26 4.16 32.11
N GLY A 263 -18.12 4.07 31.43
CA GLY A 263 -17.60 2.83 30.84
C GLY A 263 -17.45 1.72 31.88
N ILE A 264 -16.80 2.00 33.02
CA ILE A 264 -16.70 1.02 34.13
C ILE A 264 -18.08 0.62 34.67
N ASN A 265 -18.97 1.59 34.90
CA ASN A 265 -20.32 1.30 35.42
C ASN A 265 -21.14 0.43 34.47
N VAL A 266 -20.93 0.59 33.16
CA VAL A 266 -21.53 -0.24 32.12
C VAL A 266 -21.03 -1.68 32.17
N LEU A 267 -19.77 -1.93 32.57
CA LEU A 267 -19.25 -3.28 32.85
C LEU A 267 -19.84 -3.86 34.15
N GLY A 268 -20.07 -3.01 35.15
CA GLY A 268 -20.81 -3.35 36.36
C GLY A 268 -20.59 -2.35 37.50
N PRO A 269 -21.62 -2.03 38.31
CA PRO A 269 -21.50 -1.07 39.41
C PRO A 269 -20.50 -1.51 40.49
N GLN A 270 -20.30 -2.83 40.65
CA GLN A 270 -19.30 -3.39 41.56
C GLN A 270 -17.87 -2.98 41.19
N TYR A 271 -17.53 -2.98 39.88
CA TYR A 271 -16.22 -2.58 39.41
C TYR A 271 -15.96 -1.09 39.67
N LEU A 272 -16.97 -0.24 39.46
CA LEU A 272 -16.84 1.20 39.72
C LEU A 272 -16.58 1.46 41.21
N THR A 273 -17.32 0.79 42.09
CA THR A 273 -17.16 0.92 43.54
C THR A 273 -15.76 0.49 43.99
N GLU A 274 -15.25 -0.61 43.43
CA GLU A 274 -13.89 -1.10 43.71
C GLU A 274 -12.82 -0.11 43.22
N VAL A 275 -12.93 0.37 41.98
CA VAL A 275 -11.98 1.35 41.41
C VAL A 275 -11.99 2.66 42.20
N GLU A 276 -13.15 3.19 42.56
CA GLU A 276 -13.24 4.40 43.39
C GLU A 276 -12.61 4.20 44.77
N SER A 277 -12.75 3.02 45.36
CA SER A 277 -12.12 2.68 46.64
C SER A 277 -10.59 2.65 46.49
N ARG A 278 -10.07 2.03 45.42
CA ARG A 278 -8.63 2.01 45.11
C ARG A 278 -8.08 3.42 44.86
N LEU A 279 -8.79 4.26 44.09
CA LEU A 279 -8.39 5.64 43.81
C LEU A 279 -8.39 6.54 45.07
N ARG A 280 -9.26 6.30 46.05
CA ARG A 280 -9.26 7.01 47.34
C ARG A 280 -8.08 6.61 48.22
N LEU A 281 -7.66 5.35 48.16
CA LEU A 281 -6.53 4.82 48.93
C LEU A 281 -5.18 5.11 48.27
N ALA A 282 -5.16 5.36 46.97
CA ALA A 282 -3.94 5.70 46.25
C ALA A 282 -3.29 6.95 46.88
N PRO A 283 -2.00 6.89 47.23
CA PRO A 283 -1.31 8.05 47.78
C PRO A 283 -1.41 9.17 46.77
N LYS A 284 -2.01 10.30 47.18
CA LYS A 284 -2.09 11.51 46.34
C LYS A 284 -0.67 11.76 45.83
N PRO A 285 -0.43 11.74 44.50
CA PRO A 285 0.91 11.88 43.96
C PRO A 285 1.50 13.13 44.62
N ALA A 286 2.56 12.93 45.41
CA ALA A 286 3.14 13.96 46.26
C ALA A 286 3.32 15.18 45.36
N ALA A 287 2.47 16.20 45.56
CA ALA A 287 2.31 17.30 44.63
C ALA A 287 3.70 17.78 44.30
N ALA A 288 4.15 17.53 43.06
CA ALA A 288 5.56 17.56 42.66
C ALA A 288 6.20 18.72 43.39
N ALA A 289 7.01 18.38 44.41
CA ALA A 289 7.47 19.34 45.41
C ALA A 289 8.00 20.52 44.62
N THR A 290 7.29 21.64 44.72
CA THR A 290 7.56 22.83 43.95
C THR A 290 9.00 23.15 44.29
N ALA A 291 9.92 22.90 43.35
CA ALA A 291 11.33 23.19 43.56
C ALA A 291 11.36 24.63 44.08
N PRO A 292 11.98 24.89 45.25
CA PRO A 292 11.88 26.18 45.89
C PRO A 292 12.29 27.23 44.86
N ALA A 293 11.37 28.15 44.58
CA ALA A 293 11.56 29.23 43.64
C ALA A 293 12.95 29.83 43.88
N ALA A 294 13.84 29.71 42.88
CA ALA A 294 15.13 30.35 42.91
C ALA A 294 14.91 31.81 43.26
N ALA A 295 15.46 32.23 44.41
CA ALA A 295 15.29 33.56 44.96
C ALA A 295 15.65 34.59 43.91
N THR A 296 14.67 35.40 43.51
CA THR A 296 14.85 36.62 42.75
C THR A 296 15.66 37.60 43.60
N THR A 297 16.96 37.72 43.30
CA THR A 297 17.79 38.82 43.78
C THR A 297 17.27 40.15 43.19
N PRO A 298 17.12 41.21 44.01
CA PRO A 298 16.68 42.51 43.52
C PRO A 298 17.80 43.20 42.72
N ALA A 299 17.42 43.77 41.58
CA ALA A 299 18.27 44.57 40.72
C ALA A 299 18.77 45.81 41.47
N THR A 300 20.10 45.90 41.63
CA THR A 300 20.78 47.14 42.04
C THR A 300 21.31 47.81 40.77
N THR A 301 20.83 49.03 40.51
CA THR A 301 21.32 49.93 39.48
C THR A 301 22.75 50.38 39.82
N ALA A 302 23.73 49.98 39.00
CA ALA A 302 25.06 50.57 38.98
C ALA A 302 25.55 50.77 37.53
N THR A 303 25.94 52.01 37.27
CA THR A 303 26.56 52.59 36.07
C THR A 303 27.85 51.87 35.64
N PRO A 304 28.23 51.86 34.35
CA PRO A 304 29.29 50.97 33.86
C PRO A 304 30.68 51.60 34.05
N GLU A 305 31.56 50.86 34.73
CA GLU A 305 32.99 51.14 34.75
C GLU A 305 33.73 49.95 34.13
N ALA A 306 34.65 50.27 33.21
CA ALA A 306 35.33 49.33 32.35
C ALA A 306 36.25 48.38 33.13
N ALA A 307 36.04 47.06 33.00
CA ALA A 307 37.01 46.06 33.39
C ALA A 307 36.90 44.78 32.54
N THR A 308 38.05 44.46 31.94
CA THR A 308 38.63 43.20 31.41
C THR A 308 37.81 41.90 31.53
N PRO A 309 37.80 41.03 30.50
CA PRO A 309 37.06 39.77 30.50
C PRO A 309 37.61 38.74 31.51
N PRO A 310 36.76 38.05 32.29
CA PRO A 310 37.18 36.94 33.12
C PRO A 310 37.29 35.63 32.32
N ALA A 311 38.24 34.81 32.75
CA ALA A 311 38.59 33.53 32.18
C ALA A 311 37.41 32.53 32.20
N THR A 312 37.28 31.82 31.08
CA THR A 312 36.39 30.69 30.85
C THR A 312 36.64 29.59 31.91
N PRO A 313 35.60 29.06 32.59
CA PRO A 313 35.77 27.85 33.39
C PRO A 313 36.02 26.67 32.45
N ALA A 314 37.06 25.90 32.77
CA ALA A 314 37.47 24.72 32.02
C ALA A 314 36.32 23.72 31.91
N ALA A 315 35.91 23.44 30.67
CA ALA A 315 35.07 22.32 30.35
C ALA A 315 35.83 21.03 30.73
N GLU A 316 35.20 20.23 31.57
CA GLU A 316 35.65 18.89 31.92
C GLU A 316 35.64 18.04 30.64
N VAL A 317 36.83 17.71 30.15
CA VAL A 317 37.05 16.92 28.95
C VAL A 317 36.63 15.48 29.25
N PRO A 318 35.64 14.90 28.54
CA PRO A 318 35.34 13.49 28.69
C PRO A 318 36.56 12.64 28.28
N PRO A 319 36.84 11.52 28.96
CA PRO A 319 38.00 10.70 28.67
C PRO A 319 37.95 10.20 27.22
N PRO A 320 39.11 10.11 26.54
CA PRO A 320 39.17 9.65 25.16
C PRO A 320 38.65 8.20 25.05
N PRO A 321 37.93 7.87 23.97
CA PRO A 321 37.55 6.48 23.71
C PRO A 321 38.81 5.60 23.60
N PRO A 322 38.74 4.33 24.02
CA PRO A 322 39.87 3.42 23.97
C PRO A 322 40.42 3.34 22.54
N ALA A 323 41.74 3.43 22.43
CA ALA A 323 42.46 3.35 21.17
C ALA A 323 42.04 2.10 20.40
N PHE A 324 41.58 2.30 19.17
CA PHE A 324 41.26 1.24 18.24
C PHE A 324 42.55 0.45 17.95
N VAL A 325 42.66 -0.75 18.50
CA VAL A 325 43.73 -1.68 18.15
C VAL A 325 43.42 -2.19 16.75
N PRO A 326 44.26 -1.92 15.74
CA PRO A 326 44.04 -2.46 14.40
C PRO A 326 44.10 -3.98 14.49
N ARG A 327 42.99 -4.61 14.09
CA ARG A 327 42.89 -6.06 13.90
C ARG A 327 43.95 -6.47 12.87
N PRO A 328 44.80 -7.48 13.14
CA PRO A 328 45.78 -7.95 12.16
C PRO A 328 45.07 -8.42 10.88
N PRO A 329 45.68 -8.21 9.70
CA PRO A 329 45.09 -8.62 8.44
C PRO A 329 44.86 -10.14 8.44
N ALA A 330 43.63 -10.52 8.12
CA ALA A 330 43.28 -11.91 7.86
C ALA A 330 44.16 -12.42 6.71
N ALA A 331 44.72 -13.61 6.89
CA ALA A 331 45.50 -14.31 5.89
C ALA A 331 44.71 -14.43 4.58
N GLU A 332 45.36 -14.14 3.47
CA GLU A 332 44.87 -14.35 2.11
C GLU A 332 44.52 -15.83 1.92
N GLU A 333 43.22 -16.13 1.83
CA GLU A 333 42.75 -17.38 1.28
C GLU A 333 42.99 -17.37 -0.24
N GLN A 334 43.79 -18.33 -0.69
CA GLN A 334 44.10 -18.58 -2.09
C GLN A 334 42.82 -18.91 -2.88
N PRO A 335 42.63 -18.37 -4.09
CA PRO A 335 41.48 -18.71 -4.92
C PRO A 335 41.62 -20.14 -5.47
N VAL A 336 40.67 -20.99 -5.10
CA VAL A 336 40.47 -22.32 -5.69
C VAL A 336 40.03 -22.15 -7.15
N ALA A 337 40.75 -22.80 -8.05
CA ALA A 337 40.56 -22.76 -9.49
C ALA A 337 39.16 -23.19 -9.92
N ALA A 338 38.57 -22.42 -10.84
CA ALA A 338 37.35 -22.78 -11.55
C ALA A 338 37.61 -23.94 -12.53
N PRO A 339 36.68 -24.90 -12.68
CA PRO A 339 36.80 -25.95 -13.70
C PRO A 339 36.40 -25.41 -15.09
N GLU A 340 37.19 -25.80 -16.09
CA GLU A 340 36.98 -25.50 -17.52
C GLU A 340 35.67 -26.09 -18.08
N PRO A 341 35.07 -25.46 -19.11
CA PRO A 341 33.89 -25.97 -19.80
C PRO A 341 34.28 -26.99 -20.89
N SER A 342 33.82 -28.23 -20.74
CA SER A 342 33.96 -29.28 -21.76
C SER A 342 33.05 -29.05 -22.97
N ALA A 343 33.65 -29.10 -24.16
CA ALA A 343 33.00 -29.04 -25.47
C ALA A 343 32.20 -30.33 -25.81
N PRO A 344 31.27 -30.29 -26.80
CA PRO A 344 30.31 -31.36 -27.03
C PRO A 344 30.84 -32.42 -28.00
N ALA A 345 30.68 -33.69 -27.63
CA ALA A 345 30.89 -34.82 -28.54
C ALA A 345 29.55 -35.40 -29.00
N ALA A 346 29.45 -35.62 -30.30
CA ALA A 346 28.32 -36.19 -30.99
C ALA A 346 28.33 -37.74 -31.00
N GLN A 347 27.15 -38.30 -31.30
CA GLN A 347 26.86 -39.54 -32.04
C GLN A 347 26.23 -40.75 -31.32
N THR A 348 25.13 -41.20 -31.97
CA THR A 348 24.74 -42.58 -32.34
C THR A 348 24.06 -43.53 -31.35
N ALA A 349 22.75 -43.69 -31.59
CA ALA A 349 21.98 -44.91 -31.88
C ALA A 349 22.43 -46.32 -31.38
N ALA A 350 21.47 -46.95 -30.68
CA ALA A 350 20.92 -48.32 -30.84
C ALA A 350 21.44 -49.54 -30.02
N LYS A 351 20.51 -50.05 -29.18
CA LYS A 351 20.06 -51.46 -28.98
C LYS A 351 20.82 -52.40 -27.98
N PRO A 352 20.19 -53.51 -27.49
CA PRO A 352 19.87 -53.72 -26.05
C PRO A 352 20.36 -55.06 -25.43
N VAL A 353 19.86 -55.39 -24.21
CA VAL A 353 19.98 -56.67 -23.43
C VAL A 353 21.27 -56.67 -22.53
N GLU A 354 21.31 -57.00 -21.22
CA GLU A 354 20.70 -58.07 -20.42
C GLU A 354 20.77 -57.83 -18.88
N LYS A 355 19.80 -58.42 -18.16
CA LYS A 355 19.63 -58.83 -16.74
C LYS A 355 20.69 -58.57 -15.63
N SER A 356 20.18 -57.95 -14.54
CA SER A 356 20.23 -58.32 -13.09
C SER A 356 21.58 -58.36 -12.32
N PRO A 357 21.60 -58.31 -10.95
CA PRO A 357 20.55 -57.97 -9.97
C PRO A 357 20.93 -56.87 -8.94
N GLU A 358 19.90 -56.40 -8.22
CA GLU A 358 19.91 -55.48 -7.06
C GLU A 358 20.62 -56.03 -5.81
N PRO A 359 21.03 -55.14 -4.89
CA PRO A 359 20.97 -55.41 -3.46
C PRO A 359 19.94 -54.53 -2.74
N VAL A 360 19.15 -55.26 -1.95
CA VAL A 360 18.20 -54.89 -0.89
C VAL A 360 18.73 -53.80 0.04
N ILE A 361 17.95 -52.74 0.26
CA ILE A 361 17.98 -51.94 1.49
C ILE A 361 16.58 -51.95 2.10
N ALA A 362 16.52 -52.41 3.35
CA ALA A 362 15.34 -52.52 4.18
C ALA A 362 14.91 -51.14 4.71
N SER A 363 13.62 -50.83 4.58
CA SER A 363 12.96 -49.75 5.31
C SER A 363 12.04 -50.37 6.36
N GLU A 364 12.32 -50.08 7.63
CA GLU A 364 11.46 -50.40 8.76
C GLU A 364 10.28 -49.41 8.83
N THR A 365 9.07 -49.95 8.83
CA THR A 365 7.81 -49.23 9.10
C THR A 365 7.27 -49.71 10.44
N PRO A 366 6.84 -48.84 11.37
CA PRO A 366 6.18 -49.29 12.59
C PRO A 366 4.70 -49.63 12.36
N ALA A 367 4.27 -50.64 13.10
CA ALA A 367 3.02 -51.37 12.98
C ALA A 367 1.77 -50.54 13.32
N ALA A 368 0.76 -50.62 12.43
CA ALA A 368 -0.62 -50.26 12.72
C ALA A 368 -1.39 -51.53 13.14
N ALA A 369 -2.03 -51.47 14.30
CA ALA A 369 -2.85 -52.54 14.86
C ALA A 369 -4.14 -52.74 14.05
N ALA A 370 -4.38 -53.99 13.64
CA ALA A 370 -5.58 -54.42 12.94
C ALA A 370 -6.74 -54.62 13.93
N VAL A 371 -7.85 -53.91 13.72
CA VAL A 371 -9.15 -54.17 14.34
C VAL A 371 -10.04 -54.84 13.29
N ALA A 372 -10.65 -55.96 13.67
CA ALA A 372 -11.52 -56.79 12.83
C ALA A 372 -12.84 -56.07 12.46
N PRO A 373 -13.44 -56.36 11.28
CA PRO A 373 -14.73 -55.80 10.92
C PRO A 373 -15.89 -56.57 11.56
N GLU A 374 -16.74 -55.85 12.30
CA GLU A 374 -18.07 -56.31 12.75
C GLU A 374 -19.05 -56.43 11.57
N PRO A 375 -20.05 -57.34 11.65
CA PRO A 375 -21.05 -57.51 10.59
C PRO A 375 -22.09 -56.38 10.60
N VAL A 376 -22.24 -55.73 9.46
CA VAL A 376 -23.26 -54.70 9.19
C VAL A 376 -24.67 -55.31 9.33
N ARG A 377 -25.40 -54.84 10.34
CA ARG A 377 -26.82 -55.11 10.55
C ARG A 377 -27.64 -54.20 9.64
N ALA A 378 -28.50 -54.79 8.82
CA ALA A 378 -29.41 -54.06 7.93
C ALA A 378 -30.32 -53.12 8.73
N GLN A 379 -30.26 -51.81 8.44
CA GLN A 379 -31.23 -50.83 8.87
C GLN A 379 -32.40 -50.77 7.87
N GLU A 380 -33.61 -50.93 8.38
CA GLU A 380 -34.86 -50.66 7.66
C GLU A 380 -34.95 -49.18 7.24
N PRO A 381 -35.57 -48.87 6.09
CA PRO A 381 -35.75 -47.49 5.64
C PRO A 381 -36.79 -46.77 6.50
N ALA A 382 -36.36 -45.68 7.15
CA ALA A 382 -37.22 -44.78 7.89
C ALA A 382 -38.24 -44.10 6.96
N ALA A 383 -39.50 -44.06 7.41
CA ALA A 383 -40.62 -43.45 6.73
C ALA A 383 -40.45 -41.93 6.53
N THR A 384 -40.68 -41.48 5.31
CA THR A 384 -40.86 -40.07 4.93
C THR A 384 -41.97 -39.40 5.74
N PRO A 385 -41.74 -38.22 6.37
CA PRO A 385 -42.81 -37.43 6.95
C PRO A 385 -43.64 -36.76 5.83
N ALA A 386 -44.96 -36.84 5.98
CA ALA A 386 -45.93 -36.22 5.08
C ALA A 386 -45.82 -34.67 5.08
N PRO A 387 -46.11 -34.00 3.94
CA PRO A 387 -46.08 -32.55 3.87
C PRO A 387 -47.22 -31.93 4.69
N THR A 388 -46.86 -31.03 5.61
CA THR A 388 -47.80 -30.19 6.36
C THR A 388 -48.45 -29.20 5.41
N VAL A 389 -49.77 -29.33 5.22
CA VAL A 389 -50.61 -28.39 4.47
C VAL A 389 -50.76 -27.11 5.29
N VAL A 390 -50.15 -26.02 4.81
CA VAL A 390 -50.34 -24.66 5.34
C VAL A 390 -51.65 -24.09 4.76
N PRO A 391 -52.58 -23.57 5.58
CA PRO A 391 -53.81 -22.94 5.08
C PRO A 391 -53.52 -21.60 4.37
N PRO A 392 -54.28 -21.24 3.33
CA PRO A 392 -54.07 -20.01 2.58
C PRO A 392 -54.41 -18.77 3.41
N ALA A 393 -53.56 -17.75 3.30
CA ALA A 393 -53.74 -16.43 3.89
C ALA A 393 -54.98 -15.71 3.30
N PRO A 394 -55.71 -14.90 4.08
CA PRO A 394 -56.84 -14.12 3.58
C PRO A 394 -56.40 -13.01 2.62
N PRO A 395 -57.25 -12.64 1.65
CA PRO A 395 -56.90 -11.65 0.62
C PRO A 395 -56.77 -10.23 1.21
N SER A 396 -55.63 -9.60 0.92
CA SER A 396 -55.37 -8.20 1.21
C SER A 396 -56.36 -7.29 0.47
N ALA A 397 -56.90 -6.31 1.19
CA ALA A 397 -57.80 -5.28 0.67
C ALA A 397 -57.12 -4.40 -0.40
N PRO A 398 -57.86 -3.89 -1.39
CA PRO A 398 -57.31 -3.06 -2.46
C PRO A 398 -56.93 -1.66 -1.96
N THR A 399 -55.67 -1.29 -2.17
CA THR A 399 -55.15 0.08 -1.99
C THR A 399 -55.82 1.02 -3.02
N PRO A 400 -56.31 2.21 -2.61
CA PRO A 400 -56.92 3.15 -3.55
C PRO A 400 -55.88 3.78 -4.49
N ALA A 401 -56.28 3.93 -5.75
CA ALA A 401 -55.50 4.53 -6.83
C ALA A 401 -55.15 6.01 -6.55
N PRO A 402 -53.96 6.49 -6.96
CA PRO A 402 -53.61 7.89 -6.86
C PRO A 402 -54.45 8.73 -7.83
N THR A 403 -54.99 9.82 -7.30
CA THR A 403 -55.77 10.83 -8.03
C THR A 403 -54.87 11.59 -9.03
N PRO A 404 -55.36 11.90 -10.25
CA PRO A 404 -54.62 12.74 -11.18
C PRO A 404 -54.63 14.21 -10.72
N PRO A 405 -53.52 14.96 -10.85
CA PRO A 405 -53.50 16.37 -10.51
C PRO A 405 -54.24 17.21 -11.56
N THR A 406 -55.09 18.09 -11.06
CA THR A 406 -55.82 19.13 -11.80
C THR A 406 -54.85 20.18 -12.36
N PRO A 407 -55.05 20.71 -13.58
CA PRO A 407 -54.17 21.72 -14.16
C PRO A 407 -54.45 23.10 -13.56
N VAL A 408 -53.40 23.79 -13.13
CA VAL A 408 -53.42 25.22 -12.77
C VAL A 408 -52.91 26.02 -13.99
N PRO A 409 -53.56 27.14 -14.37
CA PRO A 409 -53.24 27.85 -15.60
C PRO A 409 -52.02 28.76 -15.46
N ALA A 410 -51.44 29.03 -16.62
CA ALA A 410 -50.23 29.79 -16.90
C ALA A 410 -50.17 31.19 -16.24
N ALA A 411 -49.01 31.50 -15.69
CA ALA A 411 -48.50 32.85 -15.55
C ALA A 411 -47.12 32.92 -16.21
N ALA A 412 -47.03 33.74 -17.26
CA ALA A 412 -45.81 34.02 -17.99
C ALA A 412 -44.77 34.73 -17.10
N ASN A 413 -43.51 34.33 -17.20
CA ASN A 413 -42.37 35.25 -17.11
C ASN A 413 -41.09 34.63 -17.65
N ALA A 414 -40.29 35.48 -18.28
CA ALA A 414 -39.10 35.19 -19.06
C ALA A 414 -37.89 34.77 -18.19
N ALA A 415 -37.19 33.71 -18.63
CA ALA A 415 -35.76 33.51 -18.37
C ALA A 415 -35.21 32.46 -19.35
N ALA A 416 -34.39 32.93 -20.29
CA ALA A 416 -33.60 32.10 -21.18
C ALA A 416 -32.36 31.54 -20.44
N ALA A 417 -31.86 30.42 -20.97
CA ALA A 417 -30.59 29.74 -20.64
C ALA A 417 -30.56 28.90 -19.35
N ASN A 418 -30.91 27.61 -19.48
CA ASN A 418 -30.23 26.47 -18.84
C ASN A 418 -30.90 25.17 -19.30
N ALA A 419 -30.41 24.60 -20.41
CA ALA A 419 -30.74 23.23 -20.78
C ALA A 419 -29.75 22.29 -20.08
N PRO A 420 -30.19 21.17 -19.48
CA PRO A 420 -29.30 20.19 -18.87
C PRO A 420 -28.48 19.49 -19.96
N GLU A 421 -27.16 19.54 -19.85
CA GLU A 421 -26.25 18.75 -20.67
C GLU A 421 -26.56 17.24 -20.50
N PRO A 422 -26.49 16.45 -21.59
CA PRO A 422 -26.65 14.99 -21.49
C PRO A 422 -25.56 14.40 -20.58
N PRO A 423 -25.84 13.29 -19.87
CA PRO A 423 -24.90 12.70 -18.94
C PRO A 423 -23.59 12.37 -19.67
N SER A 424 -22.52 13.05 -19.26
CA SER A 424 -21.16 12.75 -19.69
C SER A 424 -20.91 11.26 -19.50
N GLY A 425 -20.51 10.58 -20.58
CA GLY A 425 -20.14 9.17 -20.54
C GLY A 425 -19.04 8.87 -19.51
N PRO A 426 -18.75 7.58 -19.24
CA PRO A 426 -17.73 7.18 -18.27
C PRO A 426 -16.43 7.90 -18.59
N LYS A 427 -15.97 8.75 -17.66
CA LYS A 427 -14.69 9.46 -17.79
C LYS A 427 -13.60 8.42 -18.00
N THR A 428 -12.98 8.46 -19.17
CA THR A 428 -11.81 7.65 -19.47
C THR A 428 -10.78 7.84 -18.34
N PRO A 429 -10.11 6.78 -17.89
CA PRO A 429 -9.01 6.92 -16.93
C PRO A 429 -8.02 7.95 -17.47
N SER A 430 -7.38 8.73 -16.59
CA SER A 430 -6.38 9.71 -17.02
C SER A 430 -5.38 9.00 -17.93
N SER A 431 -5.33 9.40 -19.21
CA SER A 431 -4.58 8.74 -20.28
C SER A 431 -3.14 8.38 -19.90
N ALA A 432 -2.54 9.17 -19.00
CA ALA A 432 -1.19 9.00 -18.51
C ALA A 432 -1.00 7.73 -17.65
N LEU A 433 -1.80 7.54 -16.58
CA LEU A 433 -1.68 6.33 -15.74
C LEU A 433 -1.89 5.02 -16.53
N TYR A 434 -2.68 5.10 -17.60
CA TYR A 434 -2.86 3.99 -18.53
C TYR A 434 -1.58 3.64 -19.30
N ALA A 435 -0.88 4.64 -19.84
CA ALA A 435 0.34 4.42 -20.62
C ALA A 435 1.45 3.80 -19.76
N PHE A 436 1.59 4.24 -18.51
CA PHE A 436 2.50 3.63 -17.53
C PHE A 436 2.17 2.15 -17.30
N ALA A 437 0.89 1.85 -17.04
CA ALA A 437 0.44 0.48 -16.79
C ALA A 437 0.73 -0.45 -17.99
N LEU A 438 0.45 0.03 -19.20
CA LEU A 438 0.68 -0.72 -20.43
C LEU A 438 2.18 -0.94 -20.67
N ARG A 439 3.02 0.08 -20.49
CA ARG A 439 4.47 -0.04 -20.62
C ARG A 439 5.02 -1.08 -19.65
N LYS A 440 4.57 -1.04 -18.40
CA LYS A 440 4.98 -2.02 -17.38
C LYS A 440 4.52 -3.44 -17.70
N ALA A 441 3.29 -3.61 -18.20
CA ALA A 441 2.82 -4.90 -18.67
C ALA A 441 3.66 -5.43 -19.85
N GLN A 442 4.08 -4.53 -20.75
CA GLN A 442 4.98 -4.87 -21.86
C GLN A 442 6.37 -5.27 -21.37
N GLU A 443 6.95 -4.53 -20.42
CA GLU A 443 8.24 -4.88 -19.80
C GLU A 443 8.19 -6.27 -19.13
N GLN A 444 7.10 -6.59 -18.44
CA GLN A 444 6.87 -7.91 -17.85
C GLN A 444 6.78 -9.01 -18.93
N TYR A 445 6.08 -8.72 -20.03
CA TYR A 445 5.98 -9.64 -21.16
C TYR A 445 7.35 -9.90 -21.81
N ASP A 446 8.13 -8.84 -22.04
CA ASP A 446 9.45 -8.92 -22.66
C ASP A 446 10.47 -9.64 -21.75
N ALA A 447 10.31 -9.53 -20.43
CA ALA A 447 11.06 -10.28 -19.43
C ALA A 447 10.65 -11.77 -19.33
N GLY A 448 9.60 -12.20 -20.01
CA GLY A 448 9.07 -13.58 -19.97
C GLY A 448 8.15 -13.87 -18.78
N ASN A 449 7.80 -12.85 -17.98
CA ASN A 449 6.90 -12.97 -16.83
C ASN A 449 5.43 -12.85 -17.29
N TYR A 450 4.99 -13.81 -18.11
CA TYR A 450 3.70 -13.74 -18.81
C TYR A 450 2.48 -13.72 -17.88
N GLU A 451 2.55 -14.36 -16.71
CA GLU A 451 1.44 -14.36 -15.74
C GLU A 451 1.25 -12.96 -15.12
N ASP A 452 2.33 -12.31 -14.70
CA ASP A 452 2.30 -10.95 -14.15
C ASP A 452 1.85 -9.93 -15.21
N ALA A 453 2.35 -10.07 -16.44
CA ALA A 453 1.93 -9.24 -17.56
C ALA A 453 0.42 -9.38 -17.84
N ALA A 454 -0.12 -10.61 -17.84
CA ALA A 454 -1.55 -10.86 -17.99
C ALA A 454 -2.37 -10.22 -16.86
N GLN A 455 -1.94 -10.36 -15.60
CA GLN A 455 -2.60 -9.73 -14.46
C GLN A 455 -2.57 -8.19 -14.53
N SER A 456 -1.47 -7.60 -15.01
CA SER A 456 -1.36 -6.17 -15.28
C SER A 456 -2.35 -5.74 -16.36
N CYS A 457 -2.44 -6.47 -17.47
CA CYS A 457 -3.44 -6.22 -18.52
C CYS A 457 -4.88 -6.30 -17.99
N ASP A 458 -5.23 -7.33 -17.22
CA ASP A 458 -6.59 -7.48 -16.65
C ASP A 458 -6.96 -6.32 -15.72
N ARG A 459 -6.01 -5.80 -14.94
CA ARG A 459 -6.23 -4.61 -14.09
C ARG A 459 -6.56 -3.37 -14.92
N ILE A 460 -5.90 -3.20 -16.06
CA ILE A 460 -6.16 -2.09 -16.98
C ILE A 460 -7.56 -2.26 -17.59
N LEU A 461 -7.90 -3.48 -18.04
CA LEU A 461 -9.16 -3.78 -18.73
C LEU A 461 -10.41 -3.66 -17.84
N LYS A 462 -10.26 -3.68 -16.50
CA LYS A 462 -11.37 -3.36 -15.57
C LYS A 462 -11.92 -1.94 -15.76
N ARG A 463 -11.16 -1.03 -16.39
CA ARG A 463 -11.56 0.37 -16.63
C ARG A 463 -12.10 0.60 -18.05
N GLY A 464 -12.01 -0.39 -18.93
CA GLY A 464 -12.48 -0.30 -20.32
C GLY A 464 -11.77 -1.30 -21.23
N GLU A 465 -12.41 -1.64 -22.35
CA GLU A 465 -11.80 -2.49 -23.37
C GLU A 465 -10.88 -1.65 -24.26
N ILE A 466 -9.59 -1.94 -24.20
CA ILE A 466 -8.58 -1.18 -24.94
C ILE A 466 -7.82 -2.15 -25.85
N PRO A 467 -7.85 -1.96 -27.18
CA PRO A 467 -7.32 -2.92 -28.14
C PRO A 467 -5.86 -3.31 -27.90
N GLU A 468 -4.97 -2.37 -27.62
CA GLU A 468 -3.55 -2.65 -27.39
C GLU A 468 -3.33 -3.60 -26.20
N VAL A 469 -4.09 -3.39 -25.11
CA VAL A 469 -4.02 -4.23 -23.91
C VAL A 469 -4.61 -5.62 -24.16
N LEU A 470 -5.73 -5.71 -24.89
CA LEU A 470 -6.35 -6.98 -25.25
C LEU A 470 -5.43 -7.83 -26.12
N LEU A 471 -4.71 -7.18 -27.04
CA LEU A 471 -3.72 -7.84 -27.88
C LEU A 471 -2.53 -8.36 -27.06
N LEU A 472 -1.98 -7.53 -26.16
CA LEU A 472 -0.92 -7.96 -25.25
C LEU A 472 -1.38 -9.11 -24.35
N LEU A 473 -2.59 -9.02 -23.78
CA LEU A 473 -3.18 -10.08 -22.96
C LEU A 473 -3.35 -11.40 -23.73
N ALA A 474 -3.81 -11.33 -24.99
CA ALA A 474 -3.92 -12.51 -25.84
C ALA A 474 -2.55 -13.16 -26.05
N HIS A 475 -1.50 -12.38 -26.31
CA HIS A 475 -0.12 -12.88 -26.40
C HIS A 475 0.37 -13.50 -25.10
N CYS A 476 0.07 -12.90 -23.93
CA CYS A 476 0.39 -13.50 -22.64
C CYS A 476 -0.26 -14.88 -22.49
N TYR A 477 -1.56 -15.00 -22.75
CA TYR A 477 -2.29 -16.27 -22.64
C TYR A 477 -1.79 -17.32 -23.64
N MET A 478 -1.40 -16.93 -24.85
CA MET A 478 -0.77 -17.84 -25.81
C MET A 478 0.56 -18.39 -25.29
N LYS A 479 1.42 -17.54 -24.71
CA LYS A 479 2.71 -17.96 -24.12
C LYS A 479 2.54 -18.85 -22.90
N LEU A 480 1.48 -18.64 -22.11
CA LEU A 480 1.11 -19.49 -20.96
C LEU A 480 0.42 -20.81 -21.37
N GLY A 481 0.08 -20.99 -22.66
CA GLY A 481 -0.66 -22.16 -23.13
C GLY A 481 -2.15 -22.17 -22.77
N ARG A 482 -2.69 -21.05 -22.27
CA ARG A 482 -4.09 -20.84 -21.90
C ARG A 482 -4.94 -20.50 -23.12
N LYS A 483 -5.09 -21.48 -24.02
CA LYS A 483 -5.70 -21.29 -25.35
C LYS A 483 -7.14 -20.72 -25.30
N PRO A 484 -8.06 -21.21 -24.45
CA PRO A 484 -9.42 -20.68 -24.40
C PRO A 484 -9.47 -19.19 -24.03
N GLU A 485 -8.65 -18.78 -23.05
CA GLU A 485 -8.56 -17.39 -22.61
C GLU A 485 -7.91 -16.49 -23.67
N ALA A 486 -6.89 -16.99 -24.37
CA ALA A 486 -6.31 -16.31 -25.52
C ALA A 486 -7.35 -16.06 -26.62
N VAL A 487 -8.15 -17.07 -26.99
CA VAL A 487 -9.24 -16.91 -27.97
C VAL A 487 -10.23 -15.86 -27.50
N ALA A 488 -10.65 -15.89 -26.22
CA ALA A 488 -11.57 -14.91 -25.67
C ALA A 488 -11.01 -13.48 -25.74
N ALA A 489 -9.73 -13.28 -25.42
CA ALA A 489 -9.05 -12.00 -25.52
C ALA A 489 -8.95 -11.51 -26.98
N CYS A 490 -8.60 -12.39 -27.94
CA CYS A 490 -8.58 -12.09 -29.37
C CYS A 490 -9.96 -11.66 -29.91
N MET A 491 -11.02 -12.30 -29.44
CA MET A 491 -12.39 -11.96 -29.85
C MET A 491 -12.81 -10.59 -29.33
N ARG A 492 -12.52 -10.30 -28.05
CA ARG A 492 -12.74 -8.97 -27.46
C ARG A 492 -11.93 -7.89 -28.18
N TYR A 493 -10.67 -8.17 -28.51
CA TYR A 493 -9.84 -7.27 -29.32
C TYR A 493 -10.50 -6.94 -30.65
N ALA A 494 -10.92 -7.97 -31.40
CA ALA A 494 -11.54 -7.79 -32.70
C ALA A 494 -12.85 -6.98 -32.62
N ASP A 495 -13.63 -7.15 -31.55
CA ASP A 495 -14.86 -6.40 -31.33
C ASP A 495 -14.59 -4.93 -30.98
N ALA A 496 -13.63 -4.67 -30.10
CA ALA A 496 -13.22 -3.33 -29.70
C ALA A 496 -12.57 -2.55 -30.88
N GLU A 497 -11.65 -3.18 -31.61
CA GLU A 497 -10.94 -2.56 -32.74
C GLU A 497 -11.88 -2.35 -33.93
N ALA A 498 -12.80 -3.28 -34.22
CA ALA A 498 -13.69 -3.15 -35.38
C ALA A 498 -14.67 -1.98 -35.28
N ALA A 499 -14.92 -1.46 -34.06
CA ALA A 499 -15.70 -0.25 -33.86
C ALA A 499 -14.95 1.01 -34.32
N ALA A 500 -13.61 1.00 -34.27
CA ALA A 500 -12.74 2.12 -34.64
C ALA A 500 -12.17 1.97 -36.06
N ASP A 501 -11.58 0.81 -36.36
CA ASP A 501 -10.97 0.46 -37.64
C ASP A 501 -11.18 -1.04 -37.95
N PRO A 502 -12.24 -1.38 -38.73
CA PRO A 502 -12.53 -2.77 -39.06
C PRO A 502 -11.46 -3.43 -39.93
N THR A 503 -10.70 -2.66 -40.71
CA THR A 503 -9.63 -3.18 -41.58
C THR A 503 -8.45 -3.62 -40.74
N LYS A 504 -8.00 -2.77 -39.81
CA LYS A 504 -6.93 -3.11 -38.85
C LYS A 504 -7.32 -4.29 -37.96
N ALA A 505 -8.58 -4.35 -37.51
CA ALA A 505 -9.11 -5.50 -36.78
C ALA A 505 -9.01 -6.80 -37.60
N LEU A 506 -9.39 -6.76 -38.88
CA LEU A 506 -9.33 -7.92 -39.78
C LEU A 506 -7.89 -8.39 -40.02
N GLU A 507 -6.95 -7.47 -40.28
CA GLU A 507 -5.54 -7.78 -40.51
C GLU A 507 -4.92 -8.45 -39.28
N THR A 508 -5.06 -7.81 -38.11
CA THR A 508 -4.50 -8.34 -36.86
C THR A 508 -5.12 -9.69 -36.50
N LEU A 509 -6.44 -9.85 -36.63
CA LEU A 509 -7.11 -11.14 -36.37
C LEU A 509 -6.67 -12.22 -37.38
N THR A 510 -6.34 -11.84 -38.61
CA THR A 510 -5.80 -12.78 -39.61
C THR A 510 -4.45 -13.34 -39.17
N ASP A 511 -3.59 -12.52 -38.59
CA ASP A 511 -2.29 -12.96 -38.08
C ASP A 511 -2.45 -13.81 -36.81
N LEU A 512 -3.31 -13.39 -35.87
CA LEU A 512 -3.62 -14.17 -34.67
C LEU A 512 -4.20 -15.55 -34.99
N VAL A 513 -5.02 -15.70 -36.04
CA VAL A 513 -5.55 -17.00 -36.49
C VAL A 513 -4.45 -17.93 -37.02
N LYS A 514 -3.36 -17.40 -37.57
CA LYS A 514 -2.22 -18.23 -38.02
C LYS A 514 -1.48 -18.83 -36.84
N GLU A 515 -1.34 -18.06 -35.75
CA GLU A 515 -0.68 -18.51 -34.53
C GLU A 515 -1.59 -19.40 -33.67
N LEU A 516 -2.87 -19.07 -33.58
CA LEU A 516 -3.89 -19.77 -32.80
C LEU A 516 -5.12 -20.09 -33.66
N PRO A 517 -5.07 -21.19 -34.45
CA PRO A 517 -6.19 -21.57 -35.30
C PRO A 517 -7.36 -22.08 -34.46
N ASP A 518 -8.38 -21.24 -34.31
CA ASP A 518 -9.63 -21.57 -33.61
C ASP A 518 -10.85 -21.29 -34.51
N PRO A 519 -11.87 -22.19 -34.55
CA PRO A 519 -13.06 -21.99 -35.38
C PRO A 519 -13.82 -20.68 -35.11
N ALA A 520 -13.88 -20.21 -33.86
CA ALA A 520 -14.57 -18.98 -33.51
C ALA A 520 -13.86 -17.75 -34.10
N MET A 521 -12.53 -17.72 -34.02
CA MET A 521 -11.72 -16.63 -34.61
C MET A 521 -11.82 -16.62 -36.15
N ILE A 522 -11.77 -17.79 -36.79
CA ILE A 522 -11.94 -17.92 -38.25
C ILE A 522 -13.32 -17.39 -38.69
N LEU A 523 -14.36 -17.74 -37.93
CA LEU A 523 -15.72 -17.27 -38.20
C LEU A 523 -15.82 -15.75 -38.02
N ARG A 524 -15.25 -15.18 -36.96
CA ARG A 524 -15.25 -13.73 -36.70
C ARG A 524 -14.51 -12.97 -37.79
N ARG A 525 -13.33 -13.44 -38.19
CA ARG A 525 -12.55 -12.89 -39.32
C ARG A 525 -13.39 -12.86 -40.60
N SER A 526 -14.09 -13.95 -40.92
CA SER A 526 -14.95 -14.04 -42.10
C SER A 526 -16.13 -13.05 -42.06
N ARG A 527 -16.69 -12.82 -40.86
CA ARG A 527 -17.73 -11.80 -40.64
C ARG A 527 -17.19 -10.39 -40.88
N LEU A 528 -16.03 -10.05 -40.30
CA LEU A 528 -15.39 -8.74 -40.51
C LEU A 528 -15.13 -8.46 -42.00
N LEU A 529 -14.58 -9.44 -42.72
CA LEU A 529 -14.35 -9.32 -44.17
C LEU A 529 -15.65 -9.04 -44.94
N THR A 530 -16.76 -9.65 -44.52
CA THR A 530 -18.07 -9.41 -45.15
C THR A 530 -18.58 -8.01 -44.85
N THR A 531 -18.45 -7.54 -43.61
CA THR A 531 -18.84 -6.18 -43.19
C THR A 531 -18.08 -5.11 -43.96
N ILE A 532 -16.76 -5.23 -44.09
CA ILE A 532 -15.92 -4.28 -44.83
C ILE A 532 -16.37 -4.20 -46.30
N ARG A 533 -16.56 -5.34 -46.96
CA ARG A 533 -17.04 -5.39 -48.36
C ARG A 533 -18.43 -4.80 -48.56
N GLN A 534 -19.29 -4.84 -47.55
CA GLN A 534 -20.61 -4.22 -47.62
C GLN A 534 -20.50 -2.70 -47.55
N VAL A 535 -19.64 -2.17 -46.67
CA VAL A 535 -19.38 -0.73 -46.57
C VAL A 535 -18.78 -0.20 -47.88
N GLU A 536 -17.80 -0.92 -48.46
CA GLU A 536 -17.18 -0.55 -49.74
C GLU A 536 -18.13 -0.56 -50.95
N ARG A 537 -19.26 -1.26 -50.88
CA ARG A 537 -20.26 -1.26 -51.97
C ARG A 537 -21.26 -0.09 -51.88
N VAL A 538 -21.37 0.51 -50.71
CA VAL A 538 -22.34 1.60 -50.44
C VAL A 538 -21.69 2.96 -50.67
N VAL A 539 -20.37 3.04 -50.51
CA VAL A 539 -19.54 4.19 -50.90
C VAL A 539 -19.27 4.14 -52.40
#